data_AF-A0A7C4TR68-F1
#
_entry.id   AF-A0A7C4TR68-F1
#
_cell.length_a   1.000
_cell.length_b   1.000
_cell.length_c   1.000
_cell.angle_alpha   90.00
_cell.angle_beta   90.00
_cell.angle_gamma   90.00
#
_symmetry.space_group_name_H-M   'P 1'
#
loop_
_entity.id
_entity.type
_entity.pdbx_description
1 polymer ?
#
loop_
_entity_poly.entity_id
_entity_poly.type
_entity_poly.pdbx_seq_one_letter_code
_entity_poly.pdbx_strand_id
1 'polypeptide(L)'
;MSIIGPNTMGVFDSETRFTSFFSMFISQLNIKSGSIGVISQSGAVANFSLLALHHVGVSRLIAIGNKCDINEIDSLEFLLNDERTKVIGIYLEGFTLRGSQMAESFLRCLKRLRSL
;
A
#
# COMPACT_ATOMS: atom_id res chain seq x y z
N MET A 1 -14.24 8.41 12.61
CA MET A 1 -12.85 8.82 12.34
C MET A 1 -12.07 7.55 12.11
N SER A 2 -11.25 7.47 11.06
CA SER A 2 -10.40 6.30 10.79
C SER A 2 -8.93 6.61 11.03
N ILE A 3 -8.15 5.59 11.40
CA ILE A 3 -6.72 5.71 11.76
C ILE A 3 -5.89 4.75 10.92
N ILE A 4 -4.79 5.25 10.35
CA ILE A 4 -3.74 4.42 9.74
C ILE A 4 -2.54 4.28 10.67
N GLY A 5 -2.01 3.08 10.82
CA GLY A 5 -0.97 2.77 11.81
C GLY A 5 -1.55 2.22 13.11
N PRO A 6 -1.04 2.63 14.31
CA PRO A 6 0.13 3.48 14.55
C PRO A 6 1.43 2.80 14.12
N ASN A 7 2.59 3.38 14.48
CA ASN A 7 3.90 2.86 14.08
C ASN A 7 3.99 2.64 12.56
N THR A 8 3.64 3.69 11.82
CA THR A 8 3.65 3.71 10.38
C THR A 8 4.60 4.81 9.89
N MET A 9 5.17 4.60 8.72
CA MET A 9 5.90 5.64 8.00
C MET A 9 4.96 6.62 7.31
N GLY A 10 3.67 6.30 7.11
CA GLY A 10 2.66 7.15 6.47
C GLY A 10 2.24 6.66 5.08
N VAL A 11 1.73 7.57 4.25
CA VAL A 11 1.26 7.25 2.89
C VAL A 11 1.81 8.21 1.85
N PHE A 12 1.93 7.74 0.61
CA PHE A 12 2.34 8.53 -0.53
C PHE A 12 1.39 8.33 -1.71
N ASP A 13 0.98 9.44 -2.33
CA ASP A 13 0.21 9.48 -3.58
C ASP A 13 1.04 10.23 -4.64
N SER A 14 1.37 9.52 -5.72
CA SER A 14 2.23 10.06 -6.76
C SER A 14 1.54 10.98 -7.75
N GLU A 15 0.20 10.98 -7.84
CA GLU A 15 -0.52 11.91 -8.73
C GLU A 15 -0.75 13.24 -8.06
N THR A 16 -1.35 13.21 -6.87
CA THR A 16 -1.61 14.45 -6.13
C THR A 16 -0.33 15.00 -5.51
N ARG A 17 0.75 14.20 -5.52
CA ARG A 17 2.03 14.46 -4.84
C ARG A 17 1.86 14.62 -3.33
N PHE A 18 0.74 14.15 -2.79
CA PHE A 18 0.50 14.15 -1.36
C PHE A 18 1.39 13.13 -0.68
N THR A 19 2.00 13.54 0.44
CA THR A 19 2.77 12.63 1.29
C THR A 19 2.57 12.95 2.75
N SER A 20 2.18 11.94 3.52
CA SER A 20 2.48 11.86 4.96
C SER A 20 3.61 10.86 5.22
N PHE A 21 4.14 10.23 4.17
CA PHE A 21 5.23 9.26 4.25
C PHE A 21 6.54 9.95 4.61
N PHE A 22 7.13 9.54 5.73
CA PHE A 22 8.45 10.00 6.14
C PHE A 22 9.53 9.12 5.50
N SER A 23 10.46 9.74 4.78
CA SER A 23 11.70 9.09 4.34
C SER A 23 12.76 10.14 4.11
N MET A 24 14.01 9.87 4.53
CA MET A 24 15.11 10.81 4.35
C MET A 24 15.40 11.13 2.88
N PHE A 25 14.98 10.26 1.95
CA PHE A 25 15.26 10.41 0.53
C PHE A 25 14.07 10.95 -0.26
N ILE A 26 12.87 11.10 0.34
CA ILE A 26 11.65 11.34 -0.44
C ILE A 26 11.68 12.65 -1.23
N SER A 27 12.34 13.69 -0.72
CA SER A 27 12.51 14.98 -1.41
C SER A 27 13.57 14.94 -2.51
N GLN A 28 14.51 13.99 -2.42
CA GLN A 28 15.60 13.82 -3.39
C GLN A 28 15.22 12.84 -4.51
N LEU A 29 14.29 11.93 -4.21
CA LEU A 29 13.80 10.97 -5.18
C LEU A 29 12.81 11.66 -6.12
N ASN A 30 13.16 11.72 -7.40
CA ASN A 30 12.19 12.01 -8.44
C ASN A 30 11.29 10.78 -8.66
N ILE A 31 10.42 10.49 -7.69
CA ILE A 31 9.51 9.36 -7.74
C ILE A 31 8.56 9.61 -8.90
N LYS A 32 8.68 8.78 -9.95
CA LYS A 32 7.77 8.84 -11.08
C LYS A 32 6.38 8.38 -10.65
N SER A 33 5.36 9.02 -11.20
CA SER A 33 4.01 8.47 -11.15
C SER A 33 3.99 7.21 -12.02
N GLY A 34 3.42 6.13 -11.50
CA GLY A 34 3.30 4.86 -12.19
C GLY A 34 2.05 4.11 -11.74
N SER A 35 2.00 2.81 -12.06
CA SER A 35 0.81 1.97 -11.85
C SER A 35 0.99 0.92 -10.75
N ILE A 36 2.06 0.99 -9.97
CA ILE A 36 2.37 0.02 -8.91
C ILE A 36 1.88 0.57 -7.58
N GLY A 37 0.86 -0.06 -7.01
CA GLY A 37 0.41 0.16 -5.65
C GLY A 37 1.21 -0.70 -4.68
N VAL A 38 1.61 -0.13 -3.54
CA VAL A 38 2.37 -0.83 -2.50
C VAL A 38 1.63 -0.75 -1.18
N ILE A 39 1.39 -1.90 -0.56
CA ILE A 39 0.93 -2.02 0.83
C ILE A 39 2.06 -2.66 1.62
N SER A 40 2.48 -2.04 2.72
CA SER A 40 3.53 -2.61 3.57
C SER A 40 3.22 -2.45 5.04
N GLN A 41 3.26 -3.56 5.77
CA GLN A 41 3.17 -3.53 7.23
C GLN A 41 4.45 -2.95 7.86
N SER A 42 5.62 -3.32 7.34
CA SER A 42 6.90 -2.79 7.81
C SER A 42 7.21 -1.43 7.20
N GLY A 43 7.53 -0.44 8.05
CA GLY A 43 7.98 0.88 7.60
C GLY A 43 9.30 0.85 6.83
N ALA A 44 10.25 0.01 7.26
CA ALA A 44 11.54 -0.14 6.59
C ALA A 44 11.38 -0.74 5.19
N VAL A 45 10.57 -1.80 5.06
CA VAL A 45 10.28 -2.42 3.76
C VAL A 45 9.51 -1.46 2.85
N ALA A 46 8.60 -0.66 3.41
CA ALA A 46 7.92 0.39 2.65
C ALA A 46 8.92 1.38 2.03
N ASN A 47 9.88 1.84 2.84
CA ASN A 47 10.92 2.76 2.38
C ASN A 47 11.82 2.15 1.30
N PHE A 48 12.26 0.90 1.49
CA PHE A 48 13.05 0.19 0.47
C PHE A 48 12.26 -0.06 -0.82
N SER A 49 10.97 -0.35 -0.71
CA SER A 49 10.10 -0.51 -1.88
C SER A 49 9.99 0.79 -2.66
N LEU A 50 9.85 1.94 -1.98
CA LEU A 50 9.81 3.25 -2.64
C LEU A 50 11.13 3.55 -3.36
N LEU A 51 12.27 3.28 -2.71
CA LEU A 51 13.60 3.46 -3.30
C LEU A 51 13.81 2.58 -4.52
N ALA A 52 13.42 1.31 -4.43
CA ALA A 52 13.53 0.35 -5.53
C ALA A 52 12.62 0.73 -6.71
N LEU A 53 11.42 1.24 -6.43
CA LEU A 53 10.41 1.51 -7.45
C LEU A 53 10.43 2.95 -8.00
N HIS A 54 11.25 3.86 -7.47
CA HIS A 54 11.19 5.29 -7.83
C HIS A 54 11.29 5.57 -9.34
N HIS A 55 12.01 4.72 -10.09
CA HIS A 55 12.29 4.88 -11.52
C HIS A 55 11.23 4.26 -12.44
N VAL A 56 10.55 3.18 -12.01
CA VAL A 56 9.40 2.57 -12.72
C VAL A 56 8.08 3.24 -12.35
N GLY A 57 8.03 3.84 -11.17
CA GLY A 57 6.92 4.63 -10.67
C GLY A 57 5.92 3.84 -9.84
N VAL A 58 5.41 4.50 -8.80
CA VAL A 58 4.36 3.99 -7.92
C VAL A 58 3.08 4.76 -8.13
N SER A 59 1.91 4.15 -7.97
CA SER A 59 0.62 4.84 -7.92
C SER A 59 0.35 5.33 -6.50
N ARG A 60 0.42 4.41 -5.53
CA ARG A 60 0.16 4.62 -4.12
C ARG A 60 1.14 3.80 -3.29
N LEU A 61 1.56 4.34 -2.17
CA LEU A 61 2.26 3.57 -1.13
C LEU A 61 1.56 3.78 0.20
N ILE A 62 1.16 2.68 0.82
CA ILE A 62 0.37 2.66 2.04
C ILE A 62 1.15 1.85 3.08
N ALA A 63 1.85 2.53 3.99
CA ALA A 63 2.43 1.86 5.15
C ALA A 63 1.35 1.73 6.23
N ILE A 64 0.95 0.50 6.55
CA ILE A 64 -0.19 0.22 7.43
C ILE A 64 0.23 0.02 8.90
N GLY A 65 1.52 -0.18 9.17
CA GLY A 65 2.06 -0.27 10.53
C GLY A 65 1.38 -1.34 11.37
N ASN A 66 0.93 -0.98 12.57
CA ASN A 66 0.30 -1.91 13.51
C ASN A 66 -1.17 -2.24 13.18
N LYS A 67 -1.79 -1.56 12.20
CA LYS A 67 -3.15 -1.86 11.72
C LYS A 67 -4.22 -1.83 12.82
N CYS A 68 -4.21 -0.79 13.67
CA CYS A 68 -5.17 -0.70 14.78
C CYS A 68 -6.61 -0.40 14.31
N ASP A 69 -6.76 0.07 13.08
CA ASP A 69 -8.05 0.35 12.44
C ASP A 69 -7.97 0.01 10.95
N ILE A 70 -7.39 0.88 10.12
CA ILE A 70 -7.16 0.58 8.69
C ILE A 70 -6.11 -0.52 8.55
N ASN A 71 -6.48 -1.61 7.87
CA ASN A 71 -5.67 -2.81 7.73
C ASN A 71 -5.38 -3.17 6.26
N GLU A 72 -4.81 -4.37 6.05
CA GLU A 72 -4.41 -4.87 4.75
C GLU A 72 -5.57 -5.08 3.77
N ILE A 73 -6.77 -5.43 4.26
CA ILE A 73 -7.94 -5.66 3.43
C ILE A 73 -8.53 -4.32 2.97
N ASP A 74 -8.66 -3.35 3.88
CA ASP A 74 -9.16 -2.01 3.52
C ASP A 74 -8.24 -1.35 2.49
N SER A 75 -6.92 -1.47 2.70
CA SER A 75 -5.91 -0.93 1.78
C SER A 75 -5.95 -1.63 0.43
N LEU A 76 -6.14 -2.96 0.42
CA LEU A 76 -6.29 -3.74 -0.81
C LEU A 76 -7.57 -3.34 -1.56
N GLU A 77 -8.70 -3.23 -0.89
CA GLU A 77 -9.95 -2.78 -1.49
C GLU A 77 -9.84 -1.37 -2.06
N PHE A 78 -9.18 -0.45 -1.34
CA PHE A 78 -8.90 0.89 -1.86
C PHE A 78 -8.11 0.84 -3.17
N LEU A 79 -7.01 0.08 -3.21
CA LEU A 79 -6.17 -0.03 -4.41
C LEU A 79 -6.86 -0.76 -5.57
N LEU A 80 -7.76 -1.70 -5.30
CA LEU A 80 -8.54 -2.39 -6.33
C LEU A 80 -9.54 -1.49 -7.04
N ASN A 81 -9.99 -0.41 -6.39
CA ASN A 81 -10.87 0.58 -6.99
C ASN A 81 -10.10 1.78 -7.59
N ASP A 82 -8.77 1.84 -7.44
CA ASP A 82 -7.95 2.86 -8.08
C ASP A 82 -7.58 2.41 -9.50
N GLU A 83 -8.23 3.02 -10.49
CA GLU A 83 -8.05 2.68 -11.91
C GLU A 83 -6.60 2.76 -12.40
N ARG A 84 -5.73 3.51 -11.70
CA ARG A 84 -4.31 3.64 -12.07
C ARG A 84 -3.43 2.56 -11.46
N THR A 85 -3.88 1.93 -10.39
CA THR A 85 -3.16 0.81 -9.78
C THR A 85 -3.42 -0.46 -10.60
N LYS A 86 -2.40 -0.92 -11.33
CA LYS A 86 -2.47 -2.12 -12.17
C LYS A 86 -1.75 -3.32 -11.57
N VAL A 87 -0.80 -3.06 -10.68
CA VAL A 87 -0.06 -4.08 -9.93
C VAL A 87 -0.08 -3.69 -8.47
N ILE A 88 -0.40 -4.63 -7.58
CA ILE A 88 -0.38 -4.41 -6.13
C ILE A 88 0.69 -5.32 -5.52
N GLY A 89 1.73 -4.71 -4.96
CA GLY A 89 2.72 -5.39 -4.13
C GLY A 89 2.32 -5.30 -2.67
N ILE A 90 2.33 -6.42 -1.95
CA ILE A 90 1.93 -6.48 -0.55
C ILE A 90 3.03 -7.15 0.27
N TYR A 91 3.52 -6.46 1.30
CA TYR A 91 4.36 -7.03 2.35
C TYR A 91 3.59 -7.06 3.68
N LEU A 92 3.38 -8.27 4.23
CA LEU A 92 2.70 -8.49 5.50
C LEU A 92 3.54 -9.39 6.40
N GLU A 93 3.65 -8.99 7.67
CA GLU A 93 4.27 -9.82 8.73
C GLU A 93 3.22 -10.74 9.36
N GLY A 94 1.96 -10.33 9.31
CA GLY A 94 0.83 -11.13 9.74
C GLY A 94 -0.50 -10.54 9.31
N PHE A 95 -1.55 -11.34 9.46
CA PHE A 95 -2.91 -10.96 9.08
C PHE A 95 -3.71 -10.58 10.32
N THR A 96 -4.63 -9.64 10.12
CA THR A 96 -5.55 -9.18 11.17
C THR A 96 -6.67 -10.20 11.41
N LEU A 97 -7.07 -10.90 10.35
CA LEU A 97 -8.14 -11.91 10.37
C LEU A 97 -7.59 -13.33 10.58
N ARG A 98 -8.44 -14.21 11.15
CA ARG A 98 -8.16 -15.66 11.21
C ARG A 98 -8.14 -16.25 9.80
N GLY A 99 -7.37 -17.33 9.62
CA GLY A 99 -7.01 -17.86 8.29
C GLY A 99 -8.16 -18.06 7.29
N SER A 100 -9.33 -18.55 7.73
CA SER A 100 -10.49 -18.74 6.85
C SER A 100 -11.08 -17.41 6.34
N GLN A 101 -11.23 -16.43 7.24
CA GLN A 101 -11.78 -15.11 6.91
C GLN A 101 -10.84 -14.32 5.98
N MET A 102 -9.54 -14.43 6.22
CA MET A 102 -8.51 -13.86 5.34
C MET A 102 -8.57 -14.46 3.93
N ALA A 103 -8.63 -15.79 3.84
CA ALA A 103 -8.69 -16.48 2.55
C ALA A 103 -9.92 -16.04 1.75
N GLU A 104 -11.08 -15.94 2.40
CA GLU A 104 -12.30 -15.44 1.75
C GLU A 104 -12.14 -14.00 1.26
N SER A 105 -11.62 -13.09 2.08
CA SER A 105 -11.42 -11.69 1.70
C SER A 105 -10.45 -11.54 0.52
N PHE A 106 -9.33 -12.25 0.53
CA PHE A 106 -8.39 -12.26 -0.59
C PHE A 106 -9.00 -12.88 -1.86
N LEU A 107 -9.74 -13.99 -1.73
CA LEU A 107 -10.41 -14.61 -2.88
C LEU A 107 -11.47 -13.69 -3.49
N ARG A 108 -12.20 -12.93 -2.67
CA ARG A 108 -13.13 -11.89 -3.16
C ARG A 108 -12.38 -10.82 -3.95
N CYS A 109 -11.25 -10.33 -3.42
CA CYS A 109 -10.39 -9.37 -4.09
C CYS A 109 -9.85 -9.89 -5.43
N LEU A 110 -9.34 -11.13 -5.46
CA LEU A 110 -8.80 -11.77 -6.67
C LEU A 110 -9.86 -11.98 -7.76
N LYS A 111 -11.10 -12.29 -7.40
CA LYS A 111 -12.20 -12.40 -8.37
C LYS A 111 -12.47 -11.09 -9.08
N ARG A 112 -12.35 -9.95 -8.39
CA ARG A 112 -12.51 -8.62 -8.99
C ARG A 112 -11.36 -8.27 -9.93
N LEU A 113 -10.13 -8.68 -9.61
CA LEU A 113 -8.98 -8.52 -10.52
C LEU A 113 -9.15 -9.28 -11.84
N ARG A 114 -9.87 -10.42 -11.85
CA ARG A 114 -10.15 -11.18 -13.08
C ARG A 114 -11.27 -10.61 -13.95
N SER A 115 -12.11 -9.73 -13.41
CA SER A 115 -13.21 -9.10 -14.14
C SER A 115 -12.87 -7.72 -14.73
N LEU A 116 -11.68 -7.21 -14.42
CA LEU A 116 -11.09 -5.98 -14.98
C LEU A 116 -10.17 -6.34 -16.15
#